data_AF-A0AAD4ZFF7-F1
#
_entry.id   AF-A0AAD4ZFF7-F1
#
_cell.length_a   1.000
_cell.length_b   1.000
_cell.length_c   1.000
_cell.angle_alpha   90.00
_cell.angle_beta   90.00
_cell.angle_gamma   90.00
#
_symmetry.space_group_name_H-M   'P 1'
#
loop_
_entity.id
_entity.type
_entity.pdbx_description
1 polymer ?
#
loop_
_entity_poly.entity_id
_entity_poly.type
_entity_poly.pdbx_seq_one_letter_code
_entity_poly.pdbx_strand_id
1 'polypeptide(L)'
;MALHTIQISCGPEAFALIRDSNSAKFAWDALAANFKTQALLPSDLPVESATSSNNPGYDESVCDFRQYQPFFKAVRSGDWNKAKELLTLHPNAARAKIPYSNKTALYIATELEHEHIVEELVQLMLEEDLEIKSSGWTALAVAADRGNIKIVECMVRKSKKILSIATENNNMTPIFLACISEHWDVVRYLYSVTPLEDLMPDKGPYGAGLVCHSIGVKKFDIAQELINGCPKLVLTEDPFGISPMHALAFLPSIFPSGLKFCQQ
;
A
#
# COMPACT_ATOMS: atom_id res chain seq x y z
N MET A 1 33.61 -23.17 -4.38
CA MET A 1 32.85 -21.90 -4.49
C MET A 1 31.91 -21.68 -3.32
N ALA A 2 31.02 -22.61 -2.97
CA ALA A 2 30.03 -22.40 -1.88
C ALA A 2 30.62 -22.01 -0.52
N LEU A 3 31.74 -22.62 -0.09
CA LEU A 3 32.37 -22.31 1.20
C LEU A 3 32.84 -20.85 1.28
N HIS A 4 33.48 -20.36 0.21
CA HIS A 4 33.97 -18.99 0.12
C HIS A 4 32.82 -17.97 0.16
N THR A 5 31.68 -18.30 -0.44
CA THR A 5 30.46 -17.48 -0.38
C THR A 5 29.90 -17.39 1.03
N ILE A 6 29.86 -18.51 1.77
CA ILE A 6 29.38 -18.55 3.17
C ILE A 6 30.30 -17.70 4.07
N GLN A 7 31.61 -17.84 3.89
CA GLN A 7 32.62 -17.12 4.66
C GLN A 7 32.55 -15.59 4.48
N ILE A 8 32.34 -15.10 3.26
CA ILE A 8 32.22 -13.65 3.00
C ILE A 8 30.87 -13.09 3.45
N SER A 9 29.81 -13.90 3.42
CA SER A 9 28.45 -13.44 3.74
C SER A 9 28.13 -13.46 5.23
N CYS A 10 28.98 -14.08 6.06
CA CYS A 10 28.73 -14.22 7.50
C CYS A 10 29.40 -13.09 8.31
N GLY A 11 28.71 -12.64 9.38
CA GLY A 11 29.25 -11.62 10.29
C GLY A 11 30.50 -12.11 11.05
N PRO A 12 31.26 -11.20 11.70
CA PRO A 12 32.56 -11.52 12.31
C PRO A 12 32.53 -12.64 13.36
N GLU A 13 31.44 -12.77 14.13
CA GLU A 13 31.25 -13.84 15.11
C GLU A 13 31.04 -15.21 14.46
N ALA A 14 30.19 -15.26 13.44
CA ALA A 14 29.93 -16.46 12.64
C ALA A 14 31.17 -16.88 11.85
N PHE A 15 31.93 -15.91 11.34
CA PHE A 15 33.17 -16.14 10.59
C PHE A 15 34.24 -16.81 11.45
N ALA A 16 34.41 -16.38 12.72
CA ALA A 16 35.38 -16.98 13.63
C ALA A 16 35.15 -18.49 13.85
N LEU A 17 33.89 -18.93 13.83
CA LEU A 17 33.51 -20.34 14.02
C LEU A 17 33.77 -21.21 12.78
N ILE A 18 33.74 -20.63 11.58
CA ILE A 18 33.86 -21.37 10.33
C ILE A 18 35.17 -21.13 9.55
N ARG A 19 36.07 -20.28 10.09
CA ARG A 19 37.32 -19.89 9.43
C ARG A 19 38.16 -21.09 8.98
N ASP A 20 38.23 -22.11 9.84
CA ASP A 20 39.10 -23.27 9.62
C ASP A 20 38.35 -24.46 8.95
N SER A 21 37.15 -24.21 8.41
CA SER A 21 36.33 -25.24 7.75
C SER A 21 36.87 -25.60 6.37
N ASN A 22 36.89 -26.90 6.05
CA ASN A 22 37.34 -27.42 4.75
C ASN A 22 36.19 -27.75 3.78
N SER A 23 34.93 -27.62 4.20
CA SER A 23 33.75 -27.84 3.35
C SER A 23 32.59 -26.92 3.72
N ALA A 24 31.77 -26.58 2.71
CA ALA A 24 30.59 -25.73 2.90
C ALA A 24 29.54 -26.37 3.83
N LYS A 25 29.42 -27.70 3.80
CA LYS A 25 28.50 -28.45 4.65
C LYS A 25 28.90 -28.35 6.12
N PHE A 26 30.19 -28.54 6.42
CA PHE A 26 30.70 -28.43 7.78
C PHE A 26 30.53 -27.01 8.34
N ALA A 27 30.81 -25.99 7.53
CA ALA A 27 30.60 -24.59 7.91
C ALA A 27 29.11 -24.33 8.26
N TRP A 28 28.18 -24.86 7.47
CA TRP A 28 26.75 -24.69 7.72
C TRP A 28 26.27 -25.41 8.99
N ASP A 29 26.71 -26.65 9.21
CA ASP A 29 26.35 -27.42 10.40
C ASP A 29 26.89 -26.77 11.68
N ALA A 30 28.11 -26.21 11.64
CA ALA A 30 28.69 -25.47 12.76
C ALA A 30 27.92 -24.18 13.08
N LEU A 31 27.46 -23.44 12.08
CA LEU A 31 26.61 -22.27 12.30
C LEU A 31 25.22 -22.66 12.83
N ALA A 32 24.62 -23.72 12.29
CA ALA A 32 23.32 -24.20 12.74
C ALA A 32 23.35 -24.68 14.20
N ALA A 33 24.46 -25.28 14.64
CA ALA A 33 24.65 -25.69 16.03
C ALA A 33 24.82 -24.51 16.99
N ASN A 34 25.49 -23.44 16.57
CA ASN A 34 25.80 -22.29 17.43
C ASN A 34 24.73 -21.18 17.40
N PHE A 35 23.97 -21.05 16.30
CA PHE A 35 23.02 -19.95 16.09
C PHE A 35 21.54 -20.38 15.98
N LYS A 36 21.20 -21.67 16.16
CA LYS A 36 19.82 -22.06 16.47
C LYS A 36 19.53 -21.71 17.93
N THR A 37 19.17 -20.45 18.15
CA THR A 37 18.94 -19.80 19.43
C THR A 37 18.11 -20.67 20.38
N GLN A 38 18.72 -21.05 21.50
CA GLN A 38 18.19 -20.79 22.85
C GLN A 38 16.65 -20.87 22.98
N ALA A 39 16.10 -22.06 22.76
CA ALA A 39 14.86 -22.47 23.38
C ALA A 39 15.20 -23.11 24.73
N LEU A 40 14.97 -22.37 25.82
CA LEU A 40 15.00 -22.91 27.18
C LEU A 40 13.85 -23.91 27.34
N LEU A 41 14.18 -25.14 27.71
CA LEU A 41 13.26 -26.07 28.39
C LEU A 41 13.92 -26.50 29.71
N PRO A 42 13.18 -26.64 30.81
CA PRO A 42 13.54 -27.55 31.88
C PRO A 42 12.94 -28.94 31.60
N SER A 43 13.80 -29.93 31.73
CA SER A 43 13.62 -31.36 31.61
C SER A 43 12.76 -31.96 32.73
N ASP A 44 11.93 -32.96 32.40
CA ASP A 44 12.10 -34.37 32.83
C ASP A 44 10.79 -35.16 33.08
N LEU A 45 10.73 -36.33 32.41
CA LEU A 45 10.06 -37.61 32.77
C LEU A 45 8.63 -37.93 32.26
N PRO A 46 8.28 -39.24 32.02
CA PRO A 46 7.92 -39.73 30.68
C PRO A 46 6.59 -40.52 30.59
N VAL A 47 6.32 -41.04 29.38
CA VAL A 47 5.62 -42.31 29.03
C VAL A 47 4.33 -42.17 28.19
N GLU A 48 4.51 -42.57 26.93
CA GLU A 48 3.60 -43.29 26.01
C GLU A 48 2.10 -42.96 25.98
N SER A 49 1.63 -42.47 24.83
CA SER A 49 1.09 -43.38 23.80
C SER A 49 0.66 -42.60 22.56
N ALA A 50 1.02 -43.14 21.41
CA ALA A 50 0.79 -42.56 20.10
C ALA A 50 -0.69 -42.61 19.71
N THR A 51 -1.22 -41.49 19.22
CA THR A 51 -1.94 -41.49 17.95
C THR A 51 -1.40 -40.38 17.06
N SER A 52 -0.86 -40.86 15.94
CA SER A 52 -0.27 -40.09 14.86
C SER A 52 -1.33 -39.30 14.09
N SER A 53 -1.14 -37.99 14.00
CA SER A 53 -1.45 -37.22 12.78
C SER A 53 -0.59 -35.96 12.76
N ASN A 54 0.73 -36.14 12.63
CA ASN A 54 1.65 -35.04 12.36
C ASN A 54 1.62 -34.75 10.86
N ASN A 55 0.75 -33.82 10.45
CA ASN A 55 0.84 -33.20 9.14
C ASN A 55 1.81 -32.00 9.24
N PRO A 56 2.94 -31.98 8.52
CA PRO A 56 3.84 -30.84 8.50
C PRO A 56 3.29 -29.81 7.49
N GLY A 57 2.79 -28.68 7.99
CA GLY A 57 2.36 -27.56 7.14
C GLY A 57 1.08 -26.83 7.55
N TYR A 58 0.66 -26.91 8.81
CA TYR A 58 -0.35 -25.98 9.32
C TYR A 58 0.31 -24.63 9.60
N ASP A 59 0.18 -23.70 8.64
CA ASP A 59 0.37 -22.28 8.89
C ASP A 59 -0.68 -21.84 9.94
N GLU A 60 -0.22 -21.50 11.13
CA GLU A 60 -1.03 -21.10 12.29
C GLU A 60 -1.99 -19.93 11.96
N SER A 61 -1.67 -19.15 10.92
CA SER A 61 -2.49 -18.07 10.33
C SER A 61 -3.82 -18.55 9.71
N VAL A 62 -3.89 -19.78 9.21
CA VAL A 62 -5.08 -20.31 8.51
C VAL A 62 -6.24 -20.63 9.48
N CYS A 63 -5.92 -20.93 10.74
CA CYS A 63 -6.91 -21.24 11.77
C CYS A 63 -7.77 -20.02 12.17
N ASP A 64 -7.18 -18.82 12.19
CA ASP A 64 -7.88 -17.57 12.56
C ASP A 64 -8.75 -17.02 11.41
N PHE A 65 -8.50 -17.42 10.16
CA PHE A 65 -9.33 -16.96 9.04
C PHE A 65 -10.69 -17.64 8.95
N ARG A 66 -10.80 -18.94 9.31
CA ARG A 66 -12.08 -19.66 9.24
C ARG A 66 -13.17 -19.00 10.08
N GLN A 67 -12.81 -18.44 11.23
CA GLN A 67 -13.77 -17.72 12.09
C GLN A 67 -14.22 -16.38 11.50
N TYR A 68 -13.38 -15.68 10.72
CA TYR A 68 -13.76 -14.40 10.10
C TYR A 68 -14.41 -14.55 8.73
N GLN A 69 -14.39 -15.74 8.13
CA GLN A 69 -15.00 -15.99 6.82
C GLN A 69 -16.47 -15.54 6.73
N PRO A 70 -17.35 -15.79 7.73
CA PRO A 70 -18.72 -15.29 7.70
C PRO A 70 -18.81 -13.76 7.69
N PHE A 71 -17.91 -13.09 8.40
CA PHE A 71 -17.85 -11.62 8.47
C PHE A 71 -17.47 -11.04 7.11
N PHE A 72 -16.40 -11.54 6.50
CA PHE A 72 -16.01 -11.12 5.15
C PHE A 72 -17.06 -11.46 4.08
N LYS A 73 -17.87 -12.51 4.27
CA LYS A 73 -18.99 -12.81 3.37
C LYS A 73 -20.11 -11.77 3.51
N ALA A 74 -20.45 -11.38 4.73
CA ALA A 74 -21.46 -10.35 5.00
C ALA A 74 -21.04 -8.98 4.44
N VAL A 75 -19.76 -8.59 4.62
CA VAL A 75 -19.20 -7.37 4.04
C VAL A 75 -19.30 -7.39 2.51
N ARG A 76 -18.93 -8.50 1.86
CA ARG A 76 -19.05 -8.63 0.39
C ARG A 76 -20.49 -8.50 -0.11
N SER A 77 -21.45 -9.06 0.62
CA SER A 77 -22.85 -9.01 0.23
C SER A 77 -23.55 -7.70 0.57
N GLY A 78 -22.88 -6.73 1.21
CA GLY A 78 -23.51 -5.47 1.63
C GLY A 78 -24.38 -5.60 2.89
N ASP A 79 -24.29 -6.70 3.64
CA ASP A 79 -25.13 -6.97 4.82
C ASP A 79 -24.44 -6.47 6.09
N TRP A 80 -24.59 -5.16 6.38
CA TRP A 80 -24.00 -4.55 7.58
C TRP A 80 -24.54 -5.15 8.88
N ASN A 81 -25.83 -5.45 8.96
CA ASN A 81 -26.43 -5.95 10.20
C ASN A 81 -25.78 -7.27 10.62
N LYS A 82 -25.61 -8.19 9.67
CA LYS A 82 -24.89 -9.44 9.91
C LYS A 82 -23.41 -9.24 10.16
N ALA A 83 -22.76 -8.33 9.43
CA ALA A 83 -21.35 -8.01 9.68
C ALA A 83 -21.15 -7.45 11.10
N LYS A 84 -22.04 -6.58 11.56
CA LYS A 84 -22.02 -5.97 12.90
C LYS A 84 -22.21 -7.00 13.99
N GLU A 85 -23.18 -7.91 13.86
CA GLU A 85 -23.35 -9.03 14.79
C GLU A 85 -22.06 -9.84 14.92
N LEU A 86 -21.42 -10.18 13.79
CA LEU A 86 -20.17 -10.94 13.79
C LEU A 86 -18.99 -10.15 14.40
N LEU A 87 -18.98 -8.82 14.27
CA LEU A 87 -17.99 -7.96 14.95
C LEU A 87 -18.19 -7.91 16.46
N THR A 88 -19.42 -8.06 16.97
CA THR A 88 -19.64 -8.14 18.42
C THR A 88 -19.05 -9.42 19.01
N LEU A 89 -19.09 -10.52 18.26
CA LEU A 89 -18.49 -11.80 18.65
C LEU A 89 -16.97 -11.80 18.47
N HIS A 90 -16.49 -11.17 17.40
CA HIS A 90 -15.09 -11.16 17.01
C HIS A 90 -14.61 -9.75 16.60
N PRO A 91 -14.30 -8.86 17.57
CA PRO A 91 -13.92 -7.47 17.27
C PRO A 91 -12.68 -7.32 16.38
N ASN A 92 -11.75 -8.29 16.45
CA ASN A 92 -10.52 -8.28 15.65
C ASN A 92 -10.76 -8.54 14.16
N ALA A 93 -11.94 -9.05 13.78
CA ALA A 93 -12.26 -9.37 12.39
C ALA A 93 -12.21 -8.13 11.48
N ALA A 94 -12.53 -6.93 12.01
CA ALA A 94 -12.45 -5.68 11.26
C ALA A 94 -11.04 -5.38 10.71
N ARG A 95 -10.00 -5.76 11.45
CA ARG A 95 -8.58 -5.53 11.12
C ARG A 95 -7.91 -6.74 10.47
N ALA A 96 -8.60 -7.87 10.41
CA ALA A 96 -8.06 -9.08 9.83
C ALA A 96 -7.79 -8.91 8.33
N LYS A 97 -6.80 -9.66 7.84
CA LYS A 97 -6.51 -9.77 6.40
C LYS A 97 -6.94 -11.14 5.92
N ILE A 98 -7.57 -11.19 4.76
CA ILE A 98 -7.87 -12.45 4.08
C ILE A 98 -6.56 -13.08 3.60
N PRO A 99 -6.28 -14.36 3.94
CA PRO A 99 -5.11 -15.08 3.44
C PRO A 99 -4.99 -15.01 1.92
N TYR A 100 -3.75 -15.01 1.41
CA TYR A 100 -3.38 -14.97 -0.01
C TYR A 100 -3.73 -13.68 -0.77
N SER A 101 -4.79 -12.97 -0.43
CA SER A 101 -5.17 -11.69 -1.05
C SER A 101 -4.71 -10.47 -0.26
N ASN A 102 -4.44 -10.64 1.03
CA ASN A 102 -4.12 -9.56 1.99
C ASN A 102 -5.19 -8.46 2.06
N LYS A 103 -6.42 -8.73 1.62
CA LYS A 103 -7.55 -7.78 1.64
C LYS A 103 -8.13 -7.65 3.05
N THR A 104 -8.33 -6.41 3.53
CA THR A 104 -9.09 -6.11 4.76
C THR A 104 -10.58 -5.94 4.45
N ALA A 105 -11.41 -5.88 5.50
CA ALA A 105 -12.84 -5.62 5.33
C ALA A 105 -13.10 -4.22 4.75
N LEU A 106 -12.34 -3.22 5.21
CA LEU A 106 -12.41 -1.86 4.69
C LEU A 106 -12.05 -1.81 3.19
N TYR A 107 -11.00 -2.51 2.78
CA TYR A 107 -10.63 -2.61 1.36
C TYR A 107 -11.77 -3.19 0.53
N ILE A 108 -12.36 -4.31 0.97
CA ILE A 108 -13.44 -5.00 0.24
C ILE A 108 -14.69 -4.14 0.15
N ALA A 109 -15.10 -3.52 1.26
CA ALA A 109 -16.26 -2.63 1.27
C ALA A 109 -16.06 -1.44 0.33
N THR A 110 -14.82 -0.91 0.27
CA THR A 110 -14.46 0.19 -0.63
C THR A 110 -14.42 -0.23 -2.09
N GLU A 111 -13.81 -1.38 -2.40
CA GLU A 111 -13.73 -1.94 -3.76
C GLU A 111 -15.12 -2.24 -4.34
N LEU A 112 -16.08 -2.58 -3.47
CA LEU A 112 -17.48 -2.85 -3.81
C LEU A 112 -18.40 -1.62 -3.63
N GLU A 113 -17.84 -0.46 -3.28
CA GLU A 113 -18.56 0.81 -3.11
C GLU A 113 -19.72 0.75 -2.09
N HIS A 114 -19.59 -0.08 -1.06
CA HIS A 114 -20.55 -0.19 0.04
C HIS A 114 -20.37 0.97 1.03
N GLU A 115 -20.76 2.18 0.63
CA GLU A 115 -20.56 3.45 1.37
C GLU A 115 -20.93 3.33 2.87
N HIS A 116 -22.12 2.79 3.17
CA HIS A 116 -22.61 2.63 4.54
C HIS A 116 -21.73 1.68 5.39
N ILE A 117 -21.25 0.59 4.80
CA ILE A 117 -20.35 -0.34 5.52
C ILE A 117 -19.00 0.33 5.75
N VAL A 118 -18.50 1.09 4.77
CA VAL A 118 -17.25 1.83 4.92
C VAL A 118 -17.36 2.85 6.05
N GLU A 119 -18.44 3.62 6.10
CA GLU A 119 -18.68 4.60 7.16
C GLU A 119 -18.67 3.95 8.55
N GLU A 120 -19.41 2.87 8.73
CA GLU A 120 -19.46 2.16 10.01
C GLU A 120 -18.12 1.52 10.38
N LEU A 121 -17.39 0.92 9.43
CA LEU A 121 -16.07 0.36 9.69
C LEU A 121 -15.06 1.44 10.09
N VAL A 122 -15.05 2.59 9.41
CA VAL A 122 -14.17 3.73 9.71
C VAL A 122 -14.45 4.30 11.11
N GLN A 123 -15.71 4.32 11.54
CA GLN A 123 -16.05 4.72 12.91
C GLN A 123 -15.45 3.79 13.97
N LEU A 124 -15.41 2.47 13.71
CA LEU A 124 -14.87 1.45 14.61
C LEU A 124 -13.33 1.31 14.58
N MET A 125 -12.69 1.84 13.54
CA MET A 125 -11.25 1.74 13.31
C MET A 125 -10.45 2.86 13.99
N LEU A 126 -9.17 2.60 14.26
CA LEU A 126 -8.16 3.60 14.62
C LEU A 126 -7.58 4.23 13.34
N GLU A 127 -6.85 5.34 13.47
CA GLU A 127 -6.24 5.98 12.30
C GLU A 127 -5.25 5.05 11.58
N GLU A 128 -4.48 4.28 12.35
CA GLU A 128 -3.44 3.37 11.85
C GLU A 128 -4.05 2.21 11.05
N ASP A 129 -5.30 1.84 11.32
CA ASP A 129 -6.00 0.79 10.57
C ASP A 129 -6.32 1.23 9.13
N LEU A 130 -6.48 2.53 8.90
CA LEU A 130 -6.74 3.08 7.56
C LEU A 130 -5.46 3.13 6.71
N GLU A 131 -4.28 3.04 7.34
CA GLU A 131 -2.98 3.01 6.66
C GLU A 131 -2.64 1.62 6.10
N ILE A 132 -3.40 0.59 6.48
CA ILE A 132 -3.16 -0.79 6.07
C ILE A 132 -3.29 -0.92 4.56
N LYS A 133 -2.22 -1.40 3.93
CA LYS A 133 -2.20 -1.78 2.52
C LYS A 133 -2.71 -3.21 2.33
N SER A 134 -3.59 -3.34 1.34
CA SER A 134 -4.18 -4.57 0.84
C SER A 134 -3.89 -4.68 -0.64
N SER A 135 -3.24 -5.77 -1.06
CA SER A 135 -2.74 -5.93 -2.43
C SER A 135 -1.85 -4.74 -2.90
N GLY A 136 -1.13 -4.12 -1.97
CA GLY A 136 -0.26 -2.95 -2.21
C GLY A 136 -0.97 -1.59 -2.16
N TRP A 137 -2.27 -1.54 -1.89
CA TRP A 137 -3.09 -0.32 -1.95
C TRP A 137 -3.79 -0.06 -0.62
N THR A 138 -3.87 1.19 -0.18
CA THR A 138 -4.73 1.59 0.94
C THR A 138 -6.19 1.62 0.48
N ALA A 139 -7.13 1.57 1.42
CA ALA A 139 -8.55 1.72 1.08
C ALA A 139 -8.84 3.10 0.43
N LEU A 140 -8.14 4.16 0.87
CA LEU A 140 -8.27 5.49 0.25
C LEU A 140 -7.79 5.50 -1.21
N ALA A 141 -6.69 4.81 -1.53
CA ALA A 141 -6.21 4.68 -2.90
C ALA A 141 -7.26 4.01 -3.80
N VAL A 142 -7.93 2.96 -3.31
CA VAL A 142 -9.05 2.31 -4.03
C VAL A 142 -10.23 3.25 -4.20
N ALA A 143 -10.63 3.98 -3.16
CA ALA A 143 -11.74 4.93 -3.23
C ALA A 143 -11.48 6.05 -4.25
N ALA A 144 -10.22 6.53 -4.30
CA ALA A 144 -9.78 7.55 -5.23
C ALA A 144 -9.80 7.05 -6.68
N ASP A 145 -9.32 5.84 -6.93
CA ASP A 145 -9.36 5.18 -8.24
C ASP A 145 -10.80 4.90 -8.72
N ARG A 146 -11.74 4.63 -7.79
CA ARG A 146 -13.17 4.42 -8.09
C ARG A 146 -13.95 5.72 -8.25
N GLY A 147 -13.41 6.86 -7.81
CA GLY A 147 -14.11 8.13 -7.84
C GLY A 147 -15.23 8.29 -6.81
N ASN A 148 -15.29 7.43 -5.78
CA ASN A 148 -16.34 7.53 -4.76
C ASN A 148 -16.00 8.63 -3.73
N ILE A 149 -16.44 9.86 -4.00
CA ILE A 149 -16.16 11.04 -3.16
C ILE A 149 -16.61 10.86 -1.71
N LYS A 150 -17.75 10.21 -1.46
CA LYS A 150 -18.28 10.05 -0.09
C LYS A 150 -17.38 9.15 0.75
N ILE A 151 -16.89 8.05 0.18
CA ILE A 151 -15.94 7.18 0.85
C ILE A 151 -14.62 7.92 1.11
N VAL A 152 -14.12 8.67 0.12
CA VAL A 152 -12.92 9.49 0.25
C VAL A 152 -13.07 10.49 1.41
N GLU A 153 -14.16 11.26 1.44
CA GLU A 153 -14.44 12.22 2.52
C GLU A 153 -14.55 11.53 3.88
N CYS A 154 -15.20 10.36 3.94
CA CYS A 154 -15.33 9.56 5.17
C CYS A 154 -13.96 9.20 5.77
N MET A 155 -13.07 8.62 4.97
CA MET A 155 -11.74 8.21 5.43
C MET A 155 -10.85 9.41 5.78
N VAL A 156 -10.85 10.45 4.95
CA VAL A 156 -10.01 11.65 5.17
C VAL A 156 -10.43 12.41 6.43
N ARG A 157 -11.72 12.42 6.77
CA ARG A 157 -12.21 12.97 8.04
C ARG A 157 -11.68 12.23 9.25
N LYS A 158 -11.45 10.92 9.12
CA LYS A 158 -10.89 10.07 10.19
C LYS A 158 -9.38 10.27 10.33
N SER A 159 -8.64 10.31 9.23
CA SER A 159 -7.19 10.50 9.24
C SER A 159 -6.73 11.22 7.97
N LYS A 160 -5.89 12.24 8.12
CA LYS A 160 -5.20 12.89 6.99
C LYS A 160 -3.88 12.21 6.61
N LYS A 161 -3.34 11.34 7.47
CA LYS A 161 -2.04 10.65 7.23
C LYS A 161 -2.07 9.78 5.98
N ILE A 162 -3.24 9.25 5.65
CA ILE A 162 -3.47 8.39 4.49
C ILE A 162 -3.37 9.11 3.13
N LEU A 163 -3.39 10.45 3.10
CA LEU A 163 -3.35 11.24 1.86
C LEU A 163 -2.05 11.06 1.07
N SER A 164 -0.93 10.83 1.75
CA SER A 164 0.41 10.72 1.14
C SER A 164 0.91 9.28 1.01
N ILE A 165 0.10 8.29 1.41
CA ILE A 165 0.50 6.87 1.34
C ILE A 165 0.40 6.37 -0.10
N ALA A 166 1.55 6.21 -0.76
CA ALA A 166 1.64 5.68 -2.11
C ALA A 166 1.38 4.17 -2.19
N THR A 167 0.82 3.71 -3.32
CA THR A 167 0.66 2.29 -3.63
C THR A 167 2.00 1.59 -3.81
N GLU A 168 2.11 0.31 -3.48
CA GLU A 168 3.38 -0.42 -3.60
C GLU A 168 3.77 -0.73 -5.05
N ASN A 169 2.78 -0.99 -5.91
CA ASN A 169 3.06 -1.51 -7.26
C ASN A 169 3.59 -0.43 -8.21
N ASN A 170 2.98 0.76 -8.17
CA ASN A 170 3.26 1.85 -9.10
C ASN A 170 3.70 3.12 -8.37
N ASN A 171 3.86 3.03 -7.05
CA ASN A 171 4.24 4.15 -6.21
C ASN A 171 3.28 5.35 -6.34
N MET A 172 1.98 5.17 -6.58
CA MET A 172 1.05 6.29 -6.84
C MET A 172 0.30 6.73 -5.58
N THR A 173 0.19 8.03 -5.33
CA THR A 173 -0.63 8.58 -4.23
C THR A 173 -2.14 8.56 -4.58
N PRO A 174 -3.05 8.58 -3.60
CA PRO A 174 -4.49 8.61 -3.85
C PRO A 174 -4.95 9.75 -4.77
N ILE A 175 -4.44 10.97 -4.58
CA ILE A 175 -4.78 12.10 -5.47
C ILE A 175 -4.34 11.87 -6.91
N PHE A 176 -3.17 11.26 -7.11
CA PHE A 176 -2.68 10.97 -8.44
C PHE A 176 -3.47 9.84 -9.11
N LEU A 177 -3.90 8.83 -8.35
CA LEU A 177 -4.84 7.79 -8.82
C LEU A 177 -6.17 8.37 -9.27
N ALA A 178 -6.79 9.25 -8.47
CA ALA A 178 -8.01 9.94 -8.88
C ALA A 178 -7.81 10.78 -10.15
N CYS A 179 -6.61 11.36 -10.33
CA CYS A 179 -6.29 12.16 -11.50
C CYS A 179 -6.17 11.31 -12.76
N ILE A 180 -5.42 10.21 -12.74
CA ILE A 180 -5.30 9.30 -13.89
C ILE A 180 -6.61 8.62 -14.25
N SER A 181 -7.50 8.41 -13.28
CA SER A 181 -8.85 7.86 -13.46
C SER A 181 -9.90 8.94 -13.76
N GLU A 182 -9.47 10.19 -13.95
CA GLU A 182 -10.29 11.36 -14.35
C GLU A 182 -11.44 11.72 -13.39
N HIS A 183 -11.34 11.35 -12.12
CA HIS A 183 -12.33 11.66 -11.08
C HIS A 183 -12.09 13.05 -10.48
N TRP A 184 -12.33 14.10 -11.28
CA TRP A 184 -11.95 15.48 -10.96
C TRP A 184 -12.62 16.09 -9.72
N ASP A 185 -13.79 15.61 -9.32
CA ASP A 185 -14.44 15.95 -8.04
C ASP A 185 -13.60 15.45 -6.86
N VAL A 186 -13.14 14.20 -6.93
CA VAL A 186 -12.21 13.61 -5.96
C VAL A 186 -10.85 14.28 -6.01
N VAL A 187 -10.30 14.57 -7.20
CA VAL A 187 -9.02 15.28 -7.32
C VAL A 187 -9.09 16.64 -6.64
N ARG A 188 -10.14 17.44 -6.88
CA ARG A 188 -10.31 18.76 -6.26
C ARG A 188 -10.44 18.67 -4.76
N TYR A 189 -11.23 17.72 -4.26
CA TYR A 189 -11.36 17.50 -2.83
C TYR A 189 -10.01 17.12 -2.21
N LEU A 190 -9.34 16.09 -2.75
CA LEU A 190 -8.05 15.64 -2.26
C LEU A 190 -6.99 16.74 -2.33
N TYR A 191 -6.96 17.53 -3.41
CA TYR A 191 -6.06 18.67 -3.54
C TYR A 191 -6.28 19.70 -2.42
N SER A 192 -7.55 20.01 -2.10
CA SER A 192 -7.87 21.00 -1.05
C SER A 192 -7.48 20.58 0.37
N VAL A 193 -7.32 19.27 0.62
CA VAL A 193 -6.99 18.72 1.94
C VAL A 193 -5.57 18.18 2.04
N THR A 194 -4.86 18.03 0.91
CA THR A 194 -3.47 17.57 0.85
C THR A 194 -2.54 18.75 1.06
N PRO A 195 -1.63 18.70 2.06
CA PRO A 195 -0.61 19.73 2.22
C PRO A 195 0.23 19.87 0.96
N LEU A 196 0.53 21.11 0.55
CA LEU A 196 1.32 21.35 -0.67
C LEU A 196 2.70 20.68 -0.58
N GLU A 197 3.26 20.59 0.63
CA GLU A 197 4.52 19.93 0.95
C GLU A 197 4.53 18.46 0.51
N ASP A 198 3.40 17.76 0.53
CA ASP A 198 3.27 16.37 0.10
C ASP A 198 3.26 16.20 -1.43
N LEU A 199 3.10 17.30 -2.18
CA LEU A 199 3.11 17.33 -3.66
C LEU A 199 4.42 17.89 -4.22
N MET A 200 5.39 18.21 -3.36
CA MET A 200 6.67 18.76 -3.78
C MET A 200 7.59 17.71 -4.42
N PRO A 201 8.54 18.10 -5.29
CA PRO A 201 9.45 17.16 -5.96
C PRO A 201 10.24 16.25 -5.02
N ASP A 202 10.54 16.68 -3.79
CA ASP A 202 11.25 15.90 -2.77
C ASP A 202 10.42 14.73 -2.22
N LYS A 203 9.10 14.78 -2.35
CA LYS A 203 8.19 13.69 -1.97
C LYS A 203 7.95 12.68 -3.08
N GLY A 204 8.43 12.98 -4.28
CA GLY A 204 8.35 12.12 -5.44
C GLY A 204 7.72 12.81 -6.65
N PRO A 205 7.56 12.07 -7.74
CA PRO A 205 7.14 12.61 -9.04
C PRO A 205 5.63 12.94 -9.13
N TYR A 206 4.85 12.80 -8.07
CA TYR A 206 3.38 12.85 -8.13
C TYR A 206 2.82 14.24 -8.37
N GLY A 207 3.43 15.27 -7.78
CA GLY A 207 3.05 16.65 -8.08
C GLY A 207 3.26 16.97 -9.56
N ALA A 208 4.38 16.53 -10.13
CA ALA A 208 4.66 16.70 -11.55
C ALA A 208 3.65 15.91 -12.40
N GLY A 209 3.34 14.67 -12.02
CA GLY A 209 2.32 13.86 -12.68
C GLY A 209 0.93 14.47 -12.64
N LEU A 210 0.52 15.04 -11.50
CA LEU A 210 -0.73 15.76 -11.36
C LEU A 210 -0.80 16.93 -12.35
N VAL A 211 0.27 17.72 -12.45
CA VAL A 211 0.37 18.83 -13.41
C VAL A 211 0.37 18.34 -14.86
N CYS A 212 1.21 17.36 -15.21
CA CYS A 212 1.31 16.80 -16.56
C CYS A 212 -0.03 16.26 -17.05
N HIS A 213 -0.70 15.44 -16.23
CA HIS A 213 -1.98 14.85 -16.60
C HIS A 213 -3.08 15.91 -16.71
N SER A 214 -3.14 16.85 -15.76
CA SER A 214 -4.05 18.00 -15.79
C SER A 214 -3.91 18.82 -17.07
N ILE A 215 -2.68 19.06 -17.52
CA ILE A 215 -2.38 19.76 -18.76
C ILE A 215 -2.86 18.97 -19.98
N GLY A 216 -2.58 17.65 -20.02
CA GLY A 216 -3.00 16.76 -21.10
C GLY A 216 -4.53 16.71 -21.29
N VAL A 217 -5.29 16.67 -20.20
CA VAL A 217 -6.76 16.69 -20.23
C VAL A 217 -7.38 18.11 -20.20
N LYS A 218 -6.54 19.16 -20.29
CA LYS A 218 -6.94 20.57 -20.33
C LYS A 218 -7.69 21.08 -19.08
N LYS A 219 -7.34 20.55 -17.91
CA LYS A 219 -7.80 20.98 -16.58
C LYS A 219 -6.74 21.87 -15.94
N PHE A 220 -6.73 23.14 -16.31
CA PHE A 220 -5.61 24.04 -15.96
C PHE A 220 -5.68 24.62 -14.55
N ASP A 221 -6.80 24.52 -13.87
CA ASP A 221 -7.01 25.11 -12.53
C ASP A 221 -5.98 24.58 -11.52
N ILE A 222 -5.96 23.27 -11.30
CA ILE A 222 -5.04 22.63 -10.34
C ILE A 222 -3.59 22.74 -10.84
N ALA A 223 -3.37 22.57 -12.15
CA ALA A 223 -2.03 22.67 -12.74
C ALA A 223 -1.41 24.05 -12.51
N GLN A 224 -2.19 25.12 -12.75
CA GLN A 224 -1.74 26.49 -12.58
C GLN A 224 -1.49 26.82 -11.11
N GLU A 225 -2.40 26.42 -10.22
CA GLU A 225 -2.29 26.67 -8.79
C GLU A 225 -1.06 25.96 -8.20
N LEU A 226 -0.84 24.70 -8.57
CA LEU A 226 0.31 23.91 -8.14
C LEU A 226 1.65 24.43 -8.69
N ILE A 227 1.70 24.85 -9.96
CA ILE A 227 2.90 25.48 -10.54
C ILE A 227 3.21 26.81 -9.84
N ASN A 228 2.20 27.62 -9.52
CA ASN A 228 2.40 28.88 -8.81
C ASN A 228 2.93 28.65 -7.38
N GLY A 229 2.43 27.62 -6.69
CA GLY A 229 2.91 27.21 -5.37
C GLY A 229 4.32 26.60 -5.39
N CYS A 230 4.68 25.87 -6.47
CA CYS A 230 6.00 25.28 -6.62
C CYS A 230 6.48 25.32 -8.09
N PRO A 231 7.17 26.41 -8.49
CA PRO A 231 7.67 26.56 -9.86
C PRO A 231 8.66 25.47 -10.30
N LYS A 232 9.31 24.79 -9.35
CA LYS A 232 10.25 23.69 -9.63
C LYS A 232 9.57 22.48 -10.29
N LEU A 233 8.26 22.29 -10.04
CA LEU A 233 7.51 21.19 -10.64
C LEU A 233 7.47 21.27 -12.17
N VAL A 234 7.58 22.47 -12.75
CA VAL A 234 7.55 22.68 -14.20
C VAL A 234 8.63 21.88 -14.94
N LEU A 235 9.77 21.67 -14.30
CA LEU A 235 10.92 20.93 -14.85
C LEU A 235 11.08 19.53 -14.24
N THR A 236 10.26 19.18 -13.24
CA THR A 236 10.32 17.87 -12.59
C THR A 236 9.65 16.84 -13.49
N GLU A 237 10.28 15.68 -13.65
CA GLU A 237 9.70 14.57 -14.40
C GLU A 237 8.62 13.86 -13.56
N ASP A 238 7.51 13.53 -14.21
CA ASP A 238 6.45 12.69 -13.65
C ASP A 238 6.85 11.20 -13.61
N PRO A 239 5.98 10.29 -13.12
CA PRO A 239 6.30 8.85 -13.10
C PRO A 239 6.56 8.22 -14.48
N PHE A 240 6.25 8.92 -15.56
CA PHE A 240 6.44 8.49 -16.94
C PHE A 240 7.63 9.17 -17.63
N GLY A 241 8.41 9.98 -16.90
CA GLY A 241 9.56 10.72 -17.43
C GLY A 241 9.18 12.00 -18.20
N ILE A 242 7.94 12.48 -18.05
CA ILE A 242 7.43 13.66 -18.75
C ILE A 242 7.38 14.82 -17.76
N SER A 243 8.00 15.95 -18.11
CA SER A 243 7.87 17.18 -17.32
C SER A 243 6.67 18.01 -17.79
N PRO A 244 6.09 18.85 -16.93
CA PRO A 244 5.02 19.77 -17.35
C PRO A 244 5.40 20.66 -18.52
N MET A 245 6.66 21.11 -18.58
CA MET A 245 7.17 21.88 -19.71
C MET A 245 7.11 21.08 -21.02
N HIS A 246 7.50 19.79 -20.99
CA HIS A 246 7.36 18.91 -22.15
C HIS A 246 5.88 18.71 -22.51
N ALA A 247 5.01 18.44 -21.55
CA ALA A 247 3.58 18.25 -21.78
C ALA A 247 2.92 19.47 -22.46
N LEU A 248 3.29 20.70 -22.07
CA LEU A 248 2.83 21.94 -22.71
C LEU A 248 3.29 22.08 -24.16
N ALA A 249 4.52 21.68 -24.47
CA ALA A 249 5.08 21.77 -25.81
C ALA A 249 4.33 20.88 -26.82
N PHE A 250 3.78 19.74 -26.37
CA PHE A 250 2.98 18.84 -27.20
C PHE A 250 1.49 19.23 -27.32
N LEU A 251 1.08 20.41 -26.81
CA LEU A 251 -0.27 20.94 -26.94
C LEU A 251 -0.33 22.11 -27.94
N PRO A 252 -0.27 21.85 -29.27
CA PRO A 252 -0.27 22.89 -30.29
C PRO A 252 -1.56 23.75 -30.26
N SER A 253 -2.65 23.23 -29.68
CA SER A 253 -3.90 23.96 -29.52
C SER A 253 -3.88 25.08 -28.46
N ILE A 254 -2.90 25.11 -27.56
CA ILE A 254 -2.83 26.08 -26.45
C ILE A 254 -2.05 27.34 -26.83
N PHE A 255 -1.20 27.25 -27.86
CA PHE A 255 -0.45 28.39 -28.39
C PHE A 255 -0.80 28.65 -29.87
N PRO A 256 -1.94 29.29 -30.18
CA PRO A 256 -2.28 29.68 -31.55
C PRO A 256 -1.20 30.58 -32.19
N SER A 257 -0.40 31.27 -31.37
CA SER A 257 0.74 32.09 -31.78
C SER A 257 1.95 31.28 -32.25
N GLY A 258 2.10 30.01 -31.85
CA GLY A 258 3.19 29.13 -32.30
C GLY A 258 2.99 28.57 -33.71
N LEU A 259 1.73 28.46 -34.17
CA LEU A 259 1.40 28.04 -35.54
C LEU A 259 1.72 29.10 -36.60
N LYS A 260 1.95 30.36 -36.20
CA LYS A 260 2.28 31.45 -37.13
C LYS A 260 3.76 31.57 -37.47
N PHE A 261 4.66 30.95 -36.70
CA PHE A 261 6.11 31.05 -36.92
C PHE A 261 6.68 29.97 -37.84
N CYS A 262 5.92 28.91 -38.17
CA CYS A 262 6.35 27.88 -39.11
C CYS A 262 5.81 28.07 -40.54
N GLN A 263 5.25 29.25 -40.87
CA GLN A 263 4.67 29.54 -42.20
C GLN A 263 5.17 30.86 -42.83
N GLN A 264 6.34 31.39 -42.43
CA GLN A 264 7.01 32.47 -43.16
C GLN A 264 8.46 32.15 -43.44
#